data_AF-A1R274-F1
#
_entry.id   AF-A1R274-F1
#
_cell.length_a   1.000
_cell.length_b   1.000
_cell.length_c   1.000
_cell.angle_alpha   90.00
_cell.angle_beta   90.00
_cell.angle_gamma   90.00
#
_symmetry.space_group_name_H-M   'P 1'
#
loop_
_entity.id
_entity.type
_entity.pdbx_description
1 polymer ?
#
loop_
_entity_poly.entity_id
_entity_poly.type
_entity_poly.pdbx_seq_one_letter_code
_entity_poly.pdbx_strand_id
1 'polypeptide(L)'
;MTGDQGLPRLNRGTRPKPPIRIVHLGLGAFHRSHQAWYTQHAGDAAEWGIAAFTGRRPDAADVLAEQDGVFTVVERSGRGDSFEVVGSIVEAVDGSDVGRLTELVAAPTTAVITLTITESAYAADIAGSAEGSTPLARLVTALAARRDAESGPIAVVSCDNLAENGDVARQAVGALARARDGGLAAWIDANVSFVSTSVDRITPRTTQADLDVVAASCGYRDLAAVVTEPFHNWILSGDFPAGRPHWEDAGAVFVDHIEPFENRKLWLLNGSHSILAYAGLLRGHATVAEALSDDVCRGAVEAFWDEASRHLSGDELQIPKYRKALLERFGNSRIAHHLIQIAMDGTTKLRMRAVPVLAAERSAGRSGDGAARMIAAWLAYVSSTTELQDPLAADIQDAKTLDGEHRTAALVALISTELANDAATVSQIHGQLDSFAATTSHA
;
A
#
# COMPACT_ATOMS: atom_id res chain seq x y z
N MET A 1 25.08 27.36 3.47
CA MET A 1 25.36 28.17 2.26
C MET A 1 24.41 27.68 1.17
N THR A 2 23.20 28.26 1.09
CA THR A 2 22.82 29.31 0.12
C THR A 2 22.85 28.91 -1.37
N GLY A 3 22.85 27.61 -1.69
CA GLY A 3 22.81 27.13 -3.08
C GLY A 3 21.48 27.29 -3.80
N ASP A 4 20.36 27.42 -3.07
CA ASP A 4 19.03 27.25 -3.67
C ASP A 4 18.28 28.55 -4.01
N GLN A 5 18.78 29.72 -3.58
CA GLN A 5 18.03 30.99 -3.76
C GLN A 5 17.96 31.51 -5.21
N GLY A 6 18.70 30.91 -6.15
CA GLY A 6 18.74 31.36 -7.55
C GLY A 6 18.04 30.46 -8.57
N LEU A 7 17.66 29.23 -8.21
CA LEU A 7 17.09 28.28 -9.17
C LEU A 7 15.64 28.65 -9.54
N PRO A 8 15.22 28.43 -10.80
CA PRO A 8 13.81 28.56 -11.17
C PRO A 8 12.98 27.51 -10.43
N ARG A 9 11.74 27.86 -10.10
CA ARG A 9 10.76 26.87 -9.65
C ARG A 9 10.31 26.03 -10.84
N LEU A 10 10.14 24.72 -10.65
CA LEU A 10 9.56 23.83 -11.65
C LEU A 10 8.17 24.35 -12.05
N ASN A 11 7.93 24.40 -13.37
CA ASN A 11 6.63 24.74 -13.92
C ASN A 11 6.31 23.89 -15.16
N ARG A 12 5.05 23.92 -15.59
CA ARG A 12 4.60 23.17 -16.77
C ARG A 12 5.16 23.74 -18.08
N GLY A 13 5.52 25.02 -18.10
CA GLY A 13 5.94 25.75 -19.29
C GLY A 13 4.80 25.81 -20.31
N THR A 14 5.10 25.51 -21.58
CA THR A 14 4.11 25.51 -22.69
C THR A 14 3.47 24.14 -22.92
N ARG A 15 3.73 23.15 -22.07
CA ARG A 15 3.17 21.80 -22.25
C ARG A 15 1.65 21.85 -22.06
N PRO A 16 0.86 21.32 -23.01
CA PRO A 16 -0.59 21.31 -22.88
C PRO A 16 -1.01 20.48 -21.66
N LYS A 17 -2.14 20.86 -21.06
CA LYS A 17 -2.81 20.06 -20.03
C LYS A 17 -3.76 19.08 -20.75
N PRO A 18 -3.62 17.76 -20.55
CA PRO A 18 -4.66 16.81 -20.92
C PRO A 18 -6.02 17.22 -20.32
N PRO A 19 -7.15 16.93 -20.98
CA PRO A 19 -8.47 17.23 -20.43
C PRO A 19 -8.73 16.42 -19.16
N ILE A 20 -9.43 16.99 -18.20
CA ILE A 20 -9.77 16.28 -16.95
C ILE A 20 -10.77 15.17 -17.27
N ARG A 21 -10.35 13.93 -17.02
CA ARG A 21 -11.19 12.72 -17.10
C ARG A 21 -11.07 11.84 -15.87
N ILE A 22 -10.10 12.13 -15.00
CA ILE A 22 -9.86 11.44 -13.74
C ILE A 22 -9.99 12.43 -12.60
N VAL A 23 -10.77 12.06 -11.59
CA VAL A 23 -10.76 12.72 -10.29
C VAL A 23 -10.01 11.82 -9.31
N HIS A 24 -9.11 12.39 -8.52
CA HIS A 24 -8.40 11.65 -7.49
C HIS A 24 -8.72 12.22 -6.11
N LEU A 25 -9.07 11.37 -5.14
CA LEU A 25 -9.24 11.73 -3.74
C LEU A 25 -8.09 11.15 -2.90
N GLY A 26 -7.38 12.02 -2.19
CA GLY A 26 -6.27 11.62 -1.33
C GLY A 26 -4.89 11.95 -1.93
N LEU A 27 -4.71 13.16 -2.46
CA LEU A 27 -3.45 13.64 -3.03
C LEU A 27 -2.28 13.52 -2.04
N GLY A 28 -1.52 12.44 -2.19
CA GLY A 28 -0.37 12.10 -1.36
C GLY A 28 0.86 11.75 -2.20
N ALA A 29 1.95 11.38 -1.51
CA ALA A 29 3.18 10.94 -2.18
C ALA A 29 2.96 9.68 -3.02
N PHE A 30 2.24 8.68 -2.49
CA PHE A 30 1.97 7.43 -3.18
C PHE A 30 1.16 7.63 -4.47
N HIS A 31 0.13 8.47 -4.45
CA HIS A 31 -0.62 8.77 -5.67
C HIS A 31 0.27 9.36 -6.77
N ARG A 32 1.10 10.33 -6.39
CA ARG A 32 2.03 11.01 -7.29
C ARG A 32 3.09 10.07 -7.88
N SER A 33 3.65 9.17 -7.07
CA SER A 33 4.63 8.19 -7.55
C SER A 33 4.00 6.99 -8.26
N HIS A 34 2.70 6.73 -8.11
CA HIS A 34 2.05 5.52 -8.63
C HIS A 34 0.97 5.84 -9.67
N GLN A 35 -0.28 6.15 -9.30
CA GLN A 35 -1.36 6.29 -10.29
C GLN A 35 -1.15 7.47 -11.25
N ALA A 36 -0.59 8.58 -10.75
CA ALA A 36 -0.23 9.72 -11.60
C ALA A 36 0.90 9.34 -12.59
N TRP A 37 1.87 8.53 -12.13
CA TRP A 37 2.95 8.01 -12.96
C TRP A 37 2.42 7.03 -14.03
N TYR A 38 1.52 6.10 -13.68
CA TYR A 38 0.88 5.21 -14.66
C TYR A 38 0.06 5.98 -15.69
N THR A 39 -0.67 7.01 -15.27
CA THR A 39 -1.44 7.86 -16.20
C THR A 39 -0.52 8.65 -17.14
N GLN A 40 0.64 9.09 -16.67
CA GLN A 40 1.65 9.78 -17.50
C GLN A 40 2.25 8.85 -18.57
N HIS A 41 2.35 7.55 -18.28
CA HIS A 41 2.95 6.54 -19.16
C HIS A 41 1.94 5.72 -19.96
N ALA A 42 0.64 5.95 -19.78
CA ALA A 42 -0.39 5.31 -20.60
C ALA A 42 -0.21 5.72 -22.08
N GLY A 43 -0.48 4.81 -23.01
CA GLY A 43 -0.29 5.09 -24.45
C GLY A 43 -1.16 6.24 -24.97
N ASP A 44 -2.24 6.57 -24.27
CA ASP A 44 -3.19 7.64 -24.55
C ASP A 44 -3.12 8.80 -23.54
N ALA A 45 -2.01 8.97 -22.81
CA ALA A 45 -1.84 9.94 -21.72
C ALA A 45 -2.28 11.39 -22.05
N ALA A 46 -2.17 11.82 -23.32
CA ALA A 46 -2.60 13.15 -23.76
C ALA A 46 -4.10 13.40 -23.59
N GLU A 47 -4.91 12.35 -23.44
CA GLU A 47 -6.36 12.42 -23.23
C GLU A 47 -6.77 12.39 -21.75
N TRP A 48 -5.84 12.14 -20.83
CA TRP A 48 -6.16 11.80 -19.44
C TRP A 48 -5.48 12.71 -18.42
N GLY A 49 -6.16 13.80 -18.08
CA GLY A 49 -5.80 14.70 -17.00
C GLY A 49 -6.44 14.30 -15.67
N ILE A 50 -5.67 14.45 -14.59
CA ILE A 50 -6.10 14.20 -13.21
C ILE A 50 -6.37 15.54 -12.52
N ALA A 51 -7.58 15.69 -11.97
CA ALA A 51 -7.86 16.66 -10.93
C ALA A 51 -7.75 15.98 -9.56
N ALA A 52 -6.75 16.36 -8.77
CA ALA A 52 -6.40 15.69 -7.53
C ALA A 52 -6.77 16.53 -6.30
N PHE A 53 -7.54 15.94 -5.38
CA PHE A 53 -8.02 16.55 -4.16
C PHE A 53 -7.25 16.02 -2.96
N THR A 54 -6.82 16.90 -2.07
CA THR A 54 -6.20 16.49 -0.80
C THR A 54 -7.20 15.82 0.14
N GLY A 55 -6.69 15.14 1.17
CA GLY A 55 -7.54 14.53 2.20
C GLY A 55 -7.98 15.54 3.27
N ARG A 56 -7.08 15.80 4.22
CA ARG A 56 -7.37 16.59 5.45
C ARG A 56 -6.86 18.03 5.41
N ARG A 57 -5.79 18.31 4.66
CA ARG A 57 -5.12 19.62 4.65
C ARG A 57 -4.79 20.04 3.21
N PRO A 58 -4.78 21.35 2.90
CA PRO A 58 -4.58 21.85 1.55
C PRO A 58 -3.11 21.87 1.10
N ASP A 59 -2.14 21.71 2.00
CA ASP A 59 -0.73 22.07 1.74
C ASP A 59 -0.14 21.43 0.47
N ALA A 60 -0.49 20.16 0.18
CA ALA A 60 -0.01 19.47 -1.02
C ALA A 60 -0.64 20.00 -2.32
N ALA A 61 -1.90 20.43 -2.27
CA ALA A 61 -2.56 21.08 -3.40
C ALA A 61 -1.98 22.47 -3.65
N ASP A 62 -1.77 23.26 -2.59
CA ASP A 62 -1.18 24.60 -2.70
C ASP A 62 0.19 24.54 -3.37
N VAL A 63 1.06 23.63 -2.89
CA VAL A 63 2.40 23.43 -3.45
C VAL A 63 2.37 23.01 -4.92
N LEU A 64 1.48 22.08 -5.30
CA LEU A 64 1.35 21.63 -6.68
C LEU A 64 0.72 22.69 -7.60
N ALA A 65 -0.26 23.44 -7.10
CA ALA A 65 -0.92 24.52 -7.84
C ALA A 65 0.08 25.62 -8.20
N GLU A 66 1.00 25.97 -7.30
CA GLU A 66 2.11 26.90 -7.58
C GLU A 66 3.09 26.40 -8.67
N GLN A 67 3.02 25.11 -9.03
CA GLN A 67 3.83 24.47 -10.08
C GLN A 67 2.99 24.01 -11.29
N ASP A 68 1.75 24.47 -11.47
CA ASP A 68 0.85 24.02 -12.54
C ASP A 68 0.62 22.49 -12.56
N GLY A 69 0.68 21.85 -11.39
CA GLY A 69 0.47 20.41 -11.19
C GLY A 69 1.64 19.52 -11.60
N VAL A 70 2.76 20.07 -12.10
CA VAL A 70 3.95 19.26 -12.39
C VAL A 70 4.81 19.04 -11.15
N PHE A 71 5.45 17.87 -11.10
CA PHE A 71 6.36 17.46 -10.04
C PHE A 71 7.37 16.43 -10.56
N THR A 72 8.45 16.22 -9.82
CA THR A 72 9.52 15.30 -10.15
C THR A 72 9.34 14.00 -9.37
N VAL A 73 9.30 12.89 -10.09
CA VAL A 73 9.48 11.55 -9.52
C VAL A 73 10.96 11.23 -9.53
N VAL A 74 11.51 10.90 -8.36
CA VAL A 74 12.89 10.44 -8.19
C VAL A 74 12.85 8.94 -7.94
N GLU A 75 13.33 8.15 -8.90
CA GLU A 75 13.50 6.71 -8.70
C GLU A 75 14.90 6.44 -8.13
N ARG A 76 14.95 5.96 -6.90
CA ARG A 76 16.20 5.70 -6.16
C ARG A 76 16.53 4.22 -6.17
N SER A 77 17.55 3.85 -6.91
CA SER A 77 18.07 2.47 -6.99
C SER A 77 19.47 2.37 -6.42
N GLY A 78 19.94 1.14 -6.15
CA GLY A 78 21.34 0.88 -5.80
C GLY A 78 22.37 1.36 -6.85
N ARG A 79 21.94 1.63 -8.09
CA ARG A 79 22.80 2.14 -9.18
C ARG A 79 22.82 3.67 -9.26
N GLY A 80 21.95 4.37 -8.54
CA GLY A 80 21.79 5.82 -8.61
C GLY A 80 20.33 6.26 -8.68
N ASP A 81 20.14 7.57 -8.71
CA ASP A 81 18.83 8.22 -8.81
C ASP A 81 18.54 8.60 -10.27
N SER A 82 17.32 8.36 -10.75
CA SER A 82 16.79 8.94 -12.00
C SER A 82 15.66 9.91 -11.67
N PHE A 83 15.47 10.92 -12.53
CA PHE A 83 14.56 12.03 -12.30
C PHE A 83 13.63 12.20 -13.51
N GLU A 84 12.33 12.24 -13.26
CA GLU A 84 11.32 12.40 -14.29
C GLU A 84 10.29 13.45 -13.88
N VAL A 85 9.98 14.41 -14.76
CA VAL A 85 8.89 15.37 -14.52
C VAL A 85 7.57 14.78 -14.99
N VAL A 86 6.68 14.50 -14.03
CA VAL A 86 5.31 14.02 -14.27
C VAL A 86 4.35 15.20 -14.35
N GLY A 87 3.42 15.16 -15.31
CA GLY A 87 2.47 16.25 -15.57
C GLY A 87 1.02 15.82 -15.74
N SER A 88 0.68 14.58 -15.40
CA SER A 88 -0.67 14.01 -15.47
C SER A 88 -1.66 14.65 -14.50
N ILE A 89 -1.18 15.21 -13.37
CA ILE A 89 -1.98 16.08 -12.50
C ILE A 89 -2.08 17.46 -13.16
N VAL A 90 -3.27 17.82 -13.63
CA VAL A 90 -3.53 19.08 -14.35
C VAL A 90 -4.19 20.14 -13.46
N GLU A 91 -4.78 19.70 -12.36
CA GLU A 91 -5.43 20.50 -11.33
C GLU A 91 -5.19 19.84 -9.96
N ALA A 92 -4.79 20.62 -8.96
CA ALA A 92 -4.64 20.18 -7.58
C ALA A 92 -5.50 21.08 -6.68
N VAL A 93 -6.35 20.49 -5.86
CA VAL A 93 -7.44 21.21 -5.16
C VAL A 93 -7.45 20.80 -3.68
N ASP A 94 -7.80 21.74 -2.80
CA ASP A 94 -8.14 21.39 -1.42
C ASP A 94 -9.32 20.42 -1.41
N GLY A 95 -9.19 19.30 -0.71
CA GLY A 95 -10.28 18.35 -0.52
C GLY A 95 -11.53 18.96 0.11
N SER A 96 -11.43 20.09 0.80
CA SER A 96 -12.60 20.79 1.37
C SER A 96 -13.47 21.50 0.31
N ASP A 97 -12.98 21.68 -0.91
CA ASP A 97 -13.75 22.24 -2.03
C ASP A 97 -14.67 21.19 -2.66
N VAL A 98 -15.75 20.88 -1.93
CA VAL A 98 -16.79 19.93 -2.36
C VAL A 98 -17.53 20.44 -3.59
N GLY A 99 -17.59 21.76 -3.80
CA GLY A 99 -18.21 22.38 -4.96
C GLY A 99 -17.49 22.00 -6.25
N ARG A 100 -16.17 22.21 -6.29
CA ARG A 100 -15.34 21.82 -7.44
C ARG A 100 -15.31 20.31 -7.67
N LEU A 101 -15.27 19.52 -6.59
CA LEU A 101 -15.36 18.06 -6.68
C LEU A 101 -16.67 17.61 -7.35
N THR A 102 -17.78 18.19 -6.90
CA THR A 102 -19.12 17.91 -7.41
C THR A 102 -19.24 18.28 -8.88
N GLU A 103 -18.77 19.48 -9.26
CA GLU A 103 -18.74 19.94 -10.66
C GLU A 103 -18.00 18.94 -11.56
N LEU A 104 -16.80 18.52 -11.14
CA LEU A 104 -15.97 17.61 -11.94
C LEU A 104 -16.56 16.21 -12.03
N VAL A 105 -17.04 15.62 -10.93
CA VAL A 105 -17.62 14.28 -10.93
C VAL A 105 -18.96 14.25 -11.69
N ALA A 106 -19.73 15.33 -11.65
CA ALA A 106 -20.95 15.47 -12.41
C ALA A 106 -20.70 15.70 -13.91
N ALA A 107 -19.48 16.05 -14.34
CA ALA A 107 -19.20 16.22 -15.76
C ALA A 107 -19.23 14.88 -16.52
N PRO A 108 -19.86 14.81 -17.70
CA PRO A 108 -19.92 13.59 -18.51
C PRO A 108 -18.55 13.16 -19.04
N THR A 109 -17.57 14.07 -19.06
CA THR A 109 -16.18 13.77 -19.46
C THR A 109 -15.39 13.00 -18.41
N THR A 110 -15.80 13.08 -17.13
CA THR A 110 -15.15 12.34 -16.05
C THR A 110 -15.55 10.88 -16.12
N ALA A 111 -14.55 10.01 -16.24
CA ALA A 111 -14.72 8.58 -16.45
C ALA A 111 -14.28 7.73 -15.25
N VAL A 112 -13.33 8.23 -14.47
CA VAL A 112 -12.75 7.46 -13.35
C VAL A 112 -12.55 8.35 -12.13
N ILE A 113 -12.86 7.80 -10.95
CA ILE A 113 -12.48 8.33 -9.66
C ILE A 113 -11.46 7.38 -9.03
N THR A 114 -10.31 7.85 -8.59
CA THR A 114 -9.29 7.03 -7.90
C THR A 114 -9.14 7.47 -6.43
N LEU A 115 -8.87 6.53 -5.52
CA LEU A 115 -8.81 6.79 -4.07
C LEU A 115 -7.48 6.36 -3.46
N THR A 116 -6.83 7.24 -2.69
CA THR A 116 -5.78 6.89 -1.72
C THR A 116 -6.02 7.63 -0.41
N ILE A 117 -7.12 7.29 0.26
CA ILE A 117 -7.68 8.00 1.40
C ILE A 117 -7.33 7.36 2.75
N THR A 118 -6.50 6.32 2.75
CA THR A 118 -6.06 5.49 3.87
C THR A 118 -7.15 4.56 4.43
N GLU A 119 -6.71 3.48 5.07
CA GLU A 119 -7.56 2.43 5.64
C GLU A 119 -8.56 2.98 6.66
N SER A 120 -8.14 3.98 7.44
CA SER A 120 -8.96 4.64 8.46
C SER A 120 -10.22 5.31 7.91
N ALA A 121 -10.22 5.69 6.63
CA ALA A 121 -11.38 6.34 6.01
C ALA A 121 -12.54 5.35 5.76
N TYR A 122 -12.28 4.04 5.80
CA TYR A 122 -13.24 2.97 5.55
C TYR A 122 -13.76 2.29 6.83
N ALA A 123 -13.31 2.74 8.01
CA ALA A 123 -13.64 2.11 9.29
C ALA A 123 -15.15 2.11 9.60
N ALA A 124 -15.59 1.22 10.49
CA ALA A 124 -16.99 1.13 10.90
C ALA A 124 -17.49 2.45 11.54
N ASP A 125 -18.77 2.74 11.36
CA ASP A 125 -19.52 3.94 11.84
C ASP A 125 -19.46 5.21 10.96
N ILE A 126 -19.00 5.09 9.71
CA ILE A 126 -19.11 6.20 8.74
C ILE A 126 -20.53 6.68 8.47
N ALA A 127 -21.56 5.85 8.72
CA ALA A 127 -22.94 6.18 8.40
C ALA A 127 -23.46 7.44 9.13
N GLY A 128 -22.84 7.81 10.26
CA GLY A 128 -23.10 9.06 10.99
C GLY A 128 -22.26 10.26 10.54
N SER A 129 -21.40 10.10 9.53
CA SER A 129 -20.54 11.19 9.05
C SER A 129 -21.39 12.30 8.43
N ALA A 130 -21.16 13.54 8.86
CA ALA A 130 -21.80 14.69 8.25
C ALA A 130 -21.43 14.80 6.77
N GLU A 131 -22.33 15.35 5.96
CA GLU A 131 -22.08 15.58 4.55
C GLU A 131 -20.81 16.41 4.33
N GLY A 132 -19.96 15.97 3.40
CA GLY A 132 -18.69 16.64 3.06
C GLY A 132 -17.59 16.55 4.14
N SER A 133 -17.83 15.91 5.29
CA SER A 133 -16.88 15.89 6.41
C SER A 133 -15.69 14.94 6.22
N THR A 134 -15.87 13.86 5.46
CA THR A 134 -14.84 12.85 5.17
C THR A 134 -14.67 12.68 3.66
N PRO A 135 -13.52 12.16 3.16
CA PRO A 135 -13.33 11.91 1.74
C PRO A 135 -14.44 11.07 1.10
N LEU A 136 -14.93 10.02 1.80
CA LEU A 136 -16.05 9.22 1.32
C LEU A 136 -17.39 9.97 1.36
N ALA A 137 -17.65 10.78 2.39
CA ALA A 137 -18.86 11.61 2.43
C ALA A 137 -18.89 12.65 1.30
N ARG A 138 -17.72 13.19 0.93
CA ARG A 138 -17.55 14.09 -0.23
C ARG A 138 -17.77 13.35 -1.55
N LEU A 139 -17.23 12.13 -1.68
CA LEU A 139 -17.47 11.26 -2.83
C LEU A 139 -18.97 10.99 -3.03
N VAL A 140 -19.69 10.69 -1.95
CA VAL A 140 -21.15 10.43 -2.01
C VAL A 140 -21.92 11.69 -2.45
N THR A 141 -21.54 12.88 -1.96
CA THR A 141 -22.11 14.15 -2.45
C THR A 141 -21.87 14.32 -3.96
N ALA A 142 -20.64 14.06 -4.41
CA ALA A 142 -20.27 14.21 -5.81
C ALA A 142 -20.99 13.20 -6.73
N LEU A 143 -21.16 11.95 -6.27
CA LEU A 143 -21.94 10.93 -6.97
C LEU A 143 -23.44 11.27 -7.04
N ALA A 144 -24.00 11.88 -5.99
CA ALA A 144 -25.37 12.38 -6.02
C ALA A 144 -25.55 13.46 -7.10
N ALA A 145 -24.61 14.38 -7.21
CA ALA A 145 -24.65 15.38 -8.27
C ALA A 145 -24.47 14.79 -9.67
N ARG A 146 -23.65 13.74 -9.84
CA ARG A 146 -23.55 13.02 -11.11
C ARG A 146 -24.86 12.36 -11.51
N ARG A 147 -25.57 11.74 -10.55
CA ARG A 147 -26.91 11.19 -10.76
C ARG A 147 -27.85 12.29 -11.23
N ASP A 148 -27.90 13.42 -10.52
CA ASP A 148 -28.83 14.52 -10.81
C ASP A 148 -28.52 15.21 -12.15
N ALA A 149 -27.25 15.17 -12.59
CA ALA A 149 -26.81 15.61 -13.91
C ALA A 149 -26.96 14.55 -15.02
N GLU A 150 -27.49 13.36 -14.71
CA GLU A 150 -27.73 12.26 -15.65
C GLU A 150 -26.49 11.87 -16.48
N SER A 151 -25.29 12.01 -15.90
CA SER A 151 -24.02 11.87 -16.65
C SER A 151 -23.53 10.42 -16.82
N GLY A 152 -24.43 9.45 -16.62
CA GLY A 152 -24.16 8.03 -16.85
C GLY A 152 -23.24 7.37 -15.83
N PRO A 153 -22.89 6.09 -16.06
CA PRO A 153 -22.10 5.29 -15.13
C PRO A 153 -20.64 5.76 -15.01
N ILE A 154 -19.96 5.35 -13.95
CA ILE A 154 -18.58 5.73 -13.64
C ILE A 154 -17.84 4.60 -12.88
N ALA A 155 -16.50 4.59 -12.93
CA ALA A 155 -15.68 3.73 -12.09
C ALA A 155 -15.10 4.46 -10.88
N VAL A 156 -15.16 3.83 -9.71
CA VAL A 156 -14.41 4.18 -8.49
C VAL A 156 -13.35 3.12 -8.26
N VAL A 157 -12.08 3.53 -8.33
CA VAL A 157 -10.91 2.64 -8.22
C VAL A 157 -10.23 2.89 -6.88
N SER A 158 -10.40 1.96 -5.95
CA SER A 158 -9.71 2.02 -4.66
C SER A 158 -8.25 1.64 -4.84
N CYS A 159 -7.32 2.52 -4.47
CA CYS A 159 -5.87 2.28 -4.51
C CYS A 159 -5.25 2.28 -3.10
N ASP A 160 -6.07 2.08 -2.07
CA ASP A 160 -5.64 1.90 -0.69
C ASP A 160 -5.22 0.45 -0.44
N ASN A 161 -4.33 0.25 0.54
CA ASN A 161 -3.73 -1.06 0.84
C ASN A 161 -4.62 -1.93 1.76
N LEU A 162 -5.86 -2.17 1.30
CA LEU A 162 -6.82 -3.08 1.91
C LEU A 162 -7.01 -4.31 1.02
N ALA A 163 -7.30 -5.46 1.61
CA ALA A 163 -7.82 -6.60 0.85
C ALA A 163 -9.22 -6.25 0.35
N GLU A 164 -9.57 -6.69 -0.87
CA GLU A 164 -10.89 -6.45 -1.47
C GLU A 164 -11.27 -4.94 -1.43
N ASN A 165 -10.29 -4.06 -1.65
CA ASN A 165 -10.44 -2.61 -1.42
C ASN A 165 -11.57 -1.96 -2.25
N GLY A 166 -11.95 -2.54 -3.40
CA GLY A 166 -13.12 -2.13 -4.17
C GLY A 166 -14.44 -2.45 -3.46
N ASP A 167 -14.58 -3.65 -2.89
CA ASP A 167 -15.77 -4.03 -2.14
C ASP A 167 -15.90 -3.30 -0.81
N VAL A 168 -14.77 -3.06 -0.13
CA VAL A 168 -14.75 -2.20 1.07
C VAL A 168 -15.22 -0.78 0.71
N ALA A 169 -14.77 -0.23 -0.41
CA ALA A 169 -15.24 1.07 -0.90
C ALA A 169 -16.73 1.04 -1.27
N ARG A 170 -17.21 -0.02 -1.94
CA ARG A 170 -18.63 -0.21 -2.28
C ARG A 170 -19.52 -0.21 -1.04
N GLN A 171 -19.15 -1.01 -0.04
CA GLN A 171 -19.90 -1.12 1.21
C GLN A 171 -19.94 0.23 1.95
N ALA A 172 -18.79 0.90 2.01
CA ALA A 172 -18.66 2.16 2.72
C ALA A 172 -19.48 3.30 2.05
N VAL A 173 -19.31 3.47 0.74
CA VAL A 173 -20.07 4.45 -0.05
C VAL A 173 -21.57 4.13 -0.01
N GLY A 174 -21.96 2.86 -0.13
CA GLY A 174 -23.34 2.42 -0.05
C GLY A 174 -23.99 2.71 1.32
N ALA A 175 -23.26 2.53 2.42
CA ALA A 175 -23.74 2.84 3.76
C ALA A 175 -24.03 4.33 3.94
N LEU A 176 -23.10 5.19 3.50
CA LEU A 176 -23.28 6.65 3.49
C LEU A 176 -24.45 7.08 2.59
N ALA A 177 -24.59 6.47 1.42
CA ALA A 177 -25.67 6.78 0.49
C ALA A 177 -27.05 6.38 1.03
N ARG A 178 -27.16 5.25 1.74
CA ARG A 178 -28.42 4.83 2.39
C ARG A 178 -28.85 5.80 3.50
N ALA A 179 -27.90 6.38 4.22
CA ALA A 179 -28.18 7.35 5.29
C ALA A 179 -28.78 8.67 4.77
N ARG A 180 -28.62 8.98 3.48
CA ARG A 180 -29.15 10.22 2.86
C ARG A 180 -30.58 10.13 2.36
N ASP A 181 -31.15 8.92 2.27
CA ASP A 181 -32.47 8.64 1.67
C ASP A 181 -32.57 9.11 0.18
N GLY A 182 -33.66 8.80 -0.52
CA GLY A 182 -33.93 9.32 -1.87
C GLY A 182 -33.30 8.52 -3.03
N GLY A 183 -33.14 7.20 -2.86
CA GLY A 183 -32.76 6.28 -3.96
C GLY A 183 -31.31 6.35 -4.43
N LEU A 184 -30.45 7.16 -3.79
CA LEU A 184 -29.04 7.31 -4.18
C LEU A 184 -28.27 5.98 -4.10
N ALA A 185 -28.48 5.21 -3.03
CA ALA A 185 -27.81 3.91 -2.87
C ALA A 185 -28.15 2.95 -4.03
N ALA A 186 -29.42 2.86 -4.43
CA ALA A 186 -29.84 2.04 -5.56
C ALA A 186 -29.25 2.53 -6.88
N TRP A 187 -29.12 3.84 -7.07
CA TRP A 187 -28.45 4.39 -8.25
C TRP A 187 -26.95 4.04 -8.25
N ILE A 188 -26.27 4.17 -7.11
CA ILE A 188 -24.85 3.81 -6.98
C ILE A 188 -24.64 2.33 -7.30
N ASP A 189 -25.47 1.44 -6.73
CA ASP A 189 -25.38 0.00 -6.96
C ASP A 189 -25.54 -0.35 -8.45
N ALA A 190 -26.34 0.41 -9.20
CA ALA A 190 -26.59 0.18 -10.62
C ALA A 190 -25.63 0.89 -11.58
N ASN A 191 -24.99 2.00 -11.17
CA ASN A 191 -24.25 2.89 -12.09
C ASN A 191 -22.78 3.09 -11.72
N VAL A 192 -22.34 2.64 -10.54
CA VAL A 192 -20.96 2.80 -10.10
C VAL A 192 -20.27 1.44 -10.06
N SER A 193 -19.25 1.28 -10.90
CA SER A 193 -18.33 0.15 -10.81
C SER A 193 -17.30 0.44 -9.71
N PHE A 194 -17.13 -0.48 -8.77
CA PHE A 194 -16.07 -0.41 -7.77
C PHE A 194 -14.97 -1.38 -8.15
N VAL A 195 -13.83 -0.83 -8.57
CA VAL A 195 -12.67 -1.58 -9.06
C VAL A 195 -11.72 -1.84 -7.90
N SER A 196 -11.43 -3.11 -7.67
CA SER A 196 -10.43 -3.54 -6.69
C SER A 196 -9.04 -3.46 -7.30
N THR A 197 -8.03 -3.15 -6.48
CA THR A 197 -6.64 -3.07 -6.92
C THR A 197 -5.64 -3.68 -5.95
N SER A 198 -4.53 -4.20 -6.48
CA SER A 198 -3.31 -4.49 -5.74
C SER A 198 -2.22 -3.55 -6.21
N VAL A 199 -1.90 -2.58 -5.36
CA VAL A 199 -0.91 -1.53 -5.64
C VAL A 199 0.38 -1.78 -4.86
N ASP A 200 1.53 -1.56 -5.49
CA ASP A 200 2.83 -1.76 -4.83
C ASP A 200 3.89 -0.85 -5.46
N ARG A 201 4.40 0.07 -4.65
CA ARG A 201 5.55 0.94 -4.94
C ARG A 201 5.99 1.64 -3.67
N ILE A 202 7.17 1.30 -3.17
CA ILE A 202 7.75 1.94 -1.99
C ILE A 202 7.95 3.43 -2.28
N THR A 203 7.32 4.27 -1.46
CA THR A 203 7.33 5.73 -1.61
C THR A 203 7.54 6.35 -0.22
N PRO A 204 8.79 6.51 0.23
CA PRO A 204 9.08 7.15 1.51
C PRO A 204 8.59 8.61 1.53
N ARG A 205 8.48 9.16 2.73
CA ARG A 205 8.24 10.59 2.90
C ARG A 205 9.41 11.37 2.31
N THR A 206 9.13 12.29 1.39
CA THR A 206 10.12 13.24 0.88
C THR A 206 10.68 14.09 2.03
N THR A 207 12.00 14.19 2.10
CA THR A 207 12.73 15.03 3.07
C THR A 207 13.29 16.27 2.39
N GLN A 208 13.73 17.27 3.17
CA GLN A 208 14.43 18.44 2.62
C GLN A 208 15.69 18.04 1.83
N ALA A 209 16.42 17.03 2.31
CA ALA A 209 17.60 16.52 1.61
C ALA A 209 17.26 15.94 0.23
N ASP A 210 16.09 15.33 0.07
CA ASP A 210 15.64 14.85 -1.24
C ASP A 210 15.33 16.02 -2.18
N LEU A 211 14.71 17.08 -1.69
CA LEU A 211 14.45 18.30 -2.47
C LEU A 211 15.76 18.96 -2.91
N ASP A 212 16.75 19.01 -2.01
CA ASP A 212 18.08 19.56 -2.32
C ASP A 212 18.79 18.72 -3.41
N VAL A 213 18.62 17.39 -3.40
CA VAL A 213 19.13 16.50 -4.45
C VAL A 213 18.47 16.78 -5.80
N VAL A 214 17.15 17.00 -5.84
CA VAL A 214 16.44 17.38 -7.06
C VAL A 214 16.94 18.74 -7.56
N ALA A 215 17.08 19.72 -6.68
CA ALA A 215 17.60 21.04 -7.02
C ALA A 215 19.01 20.98 -7.62
N ALA A 216 19.92 20.24 -6.98
CA ALA A 216 21.28 20.07 -7.45
C ALA A 216 21.40 19.28 -8.77
N SER A 217 20.57 18.25 -8.95
CA SER A 217 20.66 17.35 -10.11
C SER A 217 19.91 17.86 -11.34
N CYS A 218 18.79 18.55 -11.13
CA CYS A 218 17.89 18.96 -12.21
C CYS A 218 17.95 20.46 -12.52
N GLY A 219 18.54 21.28 -11.64
CA GLY A 219 18.68 22.73 -11.86
C GLY A 219 17.39 23.54 -11.66
N TYR A 220 16.43 23.00 -10.91
CA TYR A 220 15.20 23.70 -10.54
C TYR A 220 14.73 23.31 -9.13
N ARG A 221 14.00 24.20 -8.46
CA ARG A 221 13.32 23.90 -7.20
C ARG A 221 12.00 23.20 -7.47
N ASP A 222 11.78 22.08 -6.81
CA ASP A 222 10.52 21.37 -6.86
C ASP A 222 10.09 20.99 -5.45
N LEU A 223 9.10 21.70 -4.91
CA LEU A 223 8.58 21.44 -3.57
C LEU A 223 7.59 20.26 -3.56
N ALA A 224 7.18 19.79 -4.74
CA ALA A 224 6.28 18.69 -4.92
C ALA A 224 7.00 17.36 -5.27
N ALA A 225 8.33 17.32 -5.25
CA ALA A 225 9.06 16.10 -5.61
C ALA A 225 8.69 14.90 -4.73
N VAL A 226 8.70 13.70 -5.32
CA VAL A 226 8.45 12.43 -4.64
C VAL A 226 9.59 11.46 -4.90
N VAL A 227 10.07 10.81 -3.84
CA VAL A 227 11.08 9.76 -3.94
C VAL A 227 10.40 8.41 -3.87
N THR A 228 10.86 7.48 -4.71
CA THR A 228 10.31 6.13 -4.79
C THR A 228 11.37 5.13 -5.22
N GLU A 229 11.10 3.84 -5.03
CA GLU A 229 11.87 2.80 -5.70
C GLU A 229 11.53 2.73 -7.21
N PRO A 230 12.40 2.12 -8.03
CA PRO A 230 12.09 1.87 -9.44
C PRO A 230 10.99 0.83 -9.65
N PHE A 231 10.81 -0.10 -8.72
CA PHE A 231 9.75 -1.10 -8.85
C PHE A 231 8.37 -0.47 -8.69
N HIS A 232 7.47 -0.79 -9.61
CA HIS A 232 6.06 -0.43 -9.54
C HIS A 232 5.21 -1.62 -10.02
N ASN A 233 4.06 -1.83 -9.39
CA ASN A 233 3.09 -2.84 -9.81
C ASN A 233 1.67 -2.35 -9.52
N TRP A 234 0.76 -2.57 -10.47
CA TRP A 234 -0.65 -2.21 -10.35
C TRP A 234 -1.51 -3.28 -11.01
N ILE A 235 -2.23 -4.03 -10.19
CA ILE A 235 -3.21 -5.02 -10.65
C ILE A 235 -4.60 -4.44 -10.42
N LEU A 236 -5.51 -4.56 -11.38
CA LEU A 236 -6.88 -4.05 -11.29
C LEU A 236 -7.89 -5.12 -11.68
N SER A 237 -9.03 -5.15 -10.99
CA SER A 237 -10.13 -6.08 -11.25
C SER A 237 -11.46 -5.34 -11.12
N GLY A 238 -12.23 -5.29 -12.20
CA GLY A 238 -13.52 -4.60 -12.28
C GLY A 238 -13.71 -3.82 -13.58
N ASP A 239 -14.90 -3.25 -13.73
CA ASP A 239 -15.34 -2.62 -14.98
C ASP A 239 -15.08 -1.11 -15.02
N PHE A 240 -14.88 -0.59 -16.23
CA PHE A 240 -14.67 0.83 -16.50
C PHE A 240 -15.72 1.34 -17.50
N PRO A 241 -16.97 1.57 -17.06
CA PRO A 241 -18.10 1.79 -17.97
C PRO A 241 -18.02 3.10 -18.78
N ALA A 242 -17.19 4.06 -18.35
CA ALA A 242 -16.91 5.30 -19.06
C ALA A 242 -15.50 5.32 -19.71
N GLY A 243 -14.84 4.17 -19.77
CA GLY A 243 -13.46 4.02 -20.23
C GLY A 243 -12.42 4.31 -19.14
N ARG A 244 -11.15 4.10 -19.48
CA ARG A 244 -9.97 4.33 -18.65
C ARG A 244 -8.75 4.59 -19.54
N PRO A 245 -7.67 5.17 -19.01
CA PRO A 245 -6.39 5.21 -19.73
C PRO A 245 -5.91 3.80 -20.09
N HIS A 246 -5.07 3.70 -21.11
CA HIS A 246 -4.34 2.49 -21.47
C HIS A 246 -3.19 2.22 -20.48
N TRP A 247 -3.52 2.04 -19.20
CA TRP A 247 -2.53 1.79 -18.13
C TRP A 247 -1.71 0.51 -18.36
N GLU A 248 -2.20 -0.43 -19.16
CA GLU A 248 -1.48 -1.63 -19.60
C GLU A 248 -0.22 -1.32 -20.40
N ASP A 249 -0.20 -0.20 -21.15
CA ASP A 249 1.00 0.25 -21.87
C ASP A 249 2.12 0.70 -20.91
N ALA A 250 1.73 1.12 -19.70
CA ALA A 250 2.62 1.44 -18.59
C ALA A 250 2.89 0.23 -17.67
N GLY A 251 2.38 -0.96 -18.01
CA GLY A 251 2.59 -2.21 -17.28
C GLY A 251 1.56 -2.53 -16.19
N ALA A 252 0.44 -1.79 -16.11
CA ALA A 252 -0.68 -2.22 -15.26
C ALA A 252 -1.30 -3.52 -15.81
N VAL A 253 -1.81 -4.37 -14.93
CA VAL A 253 -2.39 -5.67 -15.31
C VAL A 253 -3.85 -5.70 -14.91
N PHE A 254 -4.72 -6.02 -15.86
CA PHE A 254 -6.15 -6.21 -15.64
C PHE A 254 -6.45 -7.70 -15.56
N VAL A 255 -7.23 -8.07 -14.54
CA VAL A 255 -7.54 -9.46 -14.22
C VAL A 255 -9.00 -9.60 -13.84
N ASP A 256 -9.55 -10.80 -14.00
CA ASP A 256 -10.93 -11.09 -13.59
C ASP A 256 -11.04 -11.32 -12.07
N HIS A 257 -9.96 -11.84 -11.46
CA HIS A 257 -9.91 -12.18 -10.05
C HIS A 257 -8.63 -11.64 -9.41
N ILE A 258 -8.78 -10.76 -8.42
CA ILE A 258 -7.65 -10.07 -7.80
C ILE A 258 -7.02 -10.83 -6.63
N GLU A 259 -7.79 -11.69 -5.96
CA GLU A 259 -7.38 -12.41 -4.76
C GLU A 259 -6.02 -13.14 -4.93
N PRO A 260 -5.73 -13.84 -6.04
CA PRO A 260 -4.42 -14.48 -6.22
C PRO A 260 -3.25 -13.49 -6.21
N PHE A 261 -3.45 -12.28 -6.75
CA PHE A 261 -2.44 -11.22 -6.78
C PHE A 261 -2.29 -10.51 -5.44
N GLU A 262 -3.39 -10.36 -4.69
CA GLU A 262 -3.37 -9.89 -3.30
C GLU A 262 -2.60 -10.88 -2.42
N ASN A 263 -2.93 -12.17 -2.49
CA ASN A 263 -2.23 -13.24 -1.77
C ASN A 263 -0.74 -13.31 -2.16
N ARG A 264 -0.41 -13.15 -3.46
CA ARG A 264 0.98 -13.07 -3.92
C ARG A 264 1.76 -11.95 -3.21
N LYS A 265 1.22 -10.73 -3.17
CA LYS A 265 1.84 -9.60 -2.47
C LYS A 265 1.87 -9.83 -0.95
N LEU A 266 0.75 -10.28 -0.39
CA LEU A 266 0.56 -10.45 1.04
C LEU A 266 1.51 -11.50 1.63
N TRP A 267 1.72 -12.61 0.94
CA TRP A 267 2.63 -13.64 1.40
C TRP A 267 4.05 -13.32 0.97
N LEU A 268 4.32 -13.09 -0.31
CA LEU A 268 5.70 -12.99 -0.77
C LEU A 268 6.38 -11.66 -0.38
N LEU A 269 5.72 -10.52 -0.44
CA LEU A 269 6.33 -9.24 -0.03
C LEU A 269 6.13 -8.96 1.46
N ASN A 270 4.88 -9.02 1.89
CA ASN A 270 4.50 -8.64 3.24
C ASN A 270 4.95 -9.70 4.27
N GLY A 271 4.83 -11.00 3.94
CA GLY A 271 5.34 -12.08 4.79
C GLY A 271 6.87 -12.03 4.96
N SER A 272 7.63 -11.80 3.89
CA SER A 272 9.09 -11.65 3.99
C SER A 272 9.50 -10.41 4.79
N HIS A 273 8.78 -9.29 4.67
CA HIS A 273 9.00 -8.12 5.53
C HIS A 273 8.82 -8.47 7.02
N SER A 274 7.80 -9.26 7.37
CA SER A 274 7.61 -9.73 8.75
C SER A 274 8.75 -10.62 9.22
N ILE A 275 9.21 -11.58 8.39
CA ILE A 275 10.38 -12.41 8.72
C ILE A 275 11.61 -11.55 8.96
N LEU A 276 11.95 -10.68 8.00
CA LEU A 276 13.13 -9.83 8.07
C LEU A 276 13.08 -8.88 9.26
N ALA A 277 11.90 -8.36 9.62
CA ALA A 277 11.73 -7.51 10.79
C ALA A 277 12.08 -8.24 12.09
N TYR A 278 11.44 -9.38 12.36
CA TYR A 278 11.66 -10.07 13.62
C TYR A 278 13.03 -10.75 13.68
N ALA A 279 13.40 -11.49 12.64
CA ALA A 279 14.68 -12.17 12.56
C ALA A 279 15.85 -11.17 12.54
N GLY A 280 15.72 -10.07 11.78
CA GLY A 280 16.76 -9.05 11.69
C GLY A 280 16.99 -8.33 13.00
N LEU A 281 15.92 -7.92 13.70
CA LEU A 281 16.03 -7.26 15.01
C LEU A 281 16.66 -8.19 16.06
N LEU A 282 16.28 -9.48 16.09
CA LEU A 282 16.90 -10.48 16.98
C LEU A 282 18.40 -10.67 16.71
N ARG A 283 18.86 -10.35 15.49
CA ARG A 283 20.25 -10.47 15.05
C ARG A 283 21.00 -9.14 15.04
N GLY A 284 20.38 -8.06 15.53
CA GLY A 284 21.00 -6.74 15.66
C GLY A 284 21.01 -5.89 14.40
N HIS A 285 20.25 -6.26 13.36
CA HIS A 285 20.10 -5.47 12.15
C HIS A 285 19.05 -4.36 12.34
N ALA A 286 19.24 -3.21 11.68
CA ALA A 286 18.34 -2.07 11.79
C ALA A 286 17.45 -1.89 10.56
N THR A 287 17.90 -2.36 9.39
CA THR A 287 17.24 -2.16 8.10
C THR A 287 16.94 -3.47 7.35
N VAL A 288 15.97 -3.43 6.44
CA VAL A 288 15.63 -4.55 5.55
C VAL A 288 16.84 -5.02 4.74
N ALA A 289 17.67 -4.10 4.23
CA ALA A 289 18.83 -4.44 3.42
C ALA A 289 19.92 -5.18 4.23
N GLU A 290 20.17 -4.75 5.47
CA GLU A 290 21.07 -5.44 6.40
C GLU A 290 20.56 -6.84 6.73
N ALA A 291 19.29 -6.96 7.12
CA ALA A 291 18.69 -8.25 7.43
C ALA A 291 18.65 -9.19 6.22
N LEU A 292 18.37 -8.70 5.02
CA LEU A 292 18.39 -9.55 3.83
C LEU A 292 19.82 -10.01 3.45
N SER A 293 20.84 -9.22 3.79
CA SER A 293 22.24 -9.58 3.56
C SER A 293 22.75 -10.65 4.53
N ASP A 294 21.99 -10.96 5.58
CA ASP A 294 22.27 -12.06 6.51
C ASP A 294 21.70 -13.38 5.96
N ASP A 295 22.56 -14.37 5.73
CA ASP A 295 22.20 -15.66 5.14
C ASP A 295 21.12 -16.41 5.95
N VAL A 296 21.07 -16.23 7.28
CA VAL A 296 20.06 -16.88 8.13
C VAL A 296 18.69 -16.26 7.90
N CYS A 297 18.62 -14.94 7.88
CA CYS A 297 17.40 -14.20 7.58
C CYS A 297 16.92 -14.46 6.16
N ARG A 298 17.83 -14.45 5.18
CA ARG A 298 17.52 -14.73 3.78
C ARG A 298 17.02 -16.16 3.58
N GLY A 299 17.67 -17.15 4.19
CA GLY A 299 17.23 -18.55 4.14
C GLY A 299 15.82 -18.74 4.69
N ALA A 300 15.46 -18.02 5.76
CA ALA A 300 14.11 -18.06 6.30
C ALA A 300 13.06 -17.45 5.34
N VAL A 301 13.40 -16.35 4.65
CA VAL A 301 12.54 -15.76 3.60
C VAL A 301 12.34 -16.74 2.45
N GLU A 302 13.42 -17.32 1.93
CA GLU A 302 13.35 -18.24 0.80
C GLU A 302 12.55 -19.52 1.13
N ALA A 303 12.74 -20.08 2.34
CA ALA A 303 11.96 -21.22 2.81
C ALA A 303 10.46 -20.92 2.93
N PHE A 304 10.11 -19.76 3.49
CA PHE A 304 8.71 -19.32 3.56
C PHE A 304 8.13 -19.05 2.17
N TRP A 305 8.91 -18.48 1.25
CA TRP A 305 8.47 -18.30 -0.13
C TRP A 305 8.20 -19.63 -0.84
N ASP A 306 8.98 -20.67 -0.59
CA ASP A 306 8.74 -21.99 -1.17
C ASP A 306 7.41 -22.59 -0.70
N GLU A 307 7.03 -22.37 0.56
CA GLU A 307 5.71 -22.75 1.10
C GLU A 307 4.59 -21.92 0.49
N ALA A 308 4.67 -20.59 0.58
CA ALA A 308 3.65 -19.70 0.04
C ALA A 308 3.42 -19.92 -1.46
N SER A 309 4.48 -20.14 -2.23
CA SER A 309 4.39 -20.35 -3.68
C SER A 309 3.62 -21.62 -4.06
N ARG A 310 3.56 -22.66 -3.20
CA ARG A 310 2.76 -23.86 -3.46
C ARG A 310 1.25 -23.61 -3.41
N HIS A 311 0.84 -22.49 -2.81
CA HIS A 311 -0.55 -22.08 -2.65
C HIS A 311 -0.92 -20.90 -3.57
N LEU A 312 0.02 -20.41 -4.36
CA LEU A 312 -0.19 -19.36 -5.36
C LEU A 312 -0.21 -20.02 -6.74
N SER A 313 -1.41 -20.31 -7.25
CA SER A 313 -1.61 -20.94 -8.56
C SER A 313 -1.80 -19.88 -9.65
N GLY A 314 -1.28 -20.14 -10.85
CA GLY A 314 -1.43 -19.29 -12.03
C GLY A 314 -0.10 -18.77 -12.57
N ASP A 315 0.15 -18.98 -13.86
CA ASP A 315 1.36 -18.50 -14.54
C ASP A 315 1.39 -16.96 -14.62
N GLU A 316 0.21 -16.33 -14.65
CA GLU A 316 0.00 -14.88 -14.60
C GLU A 316 0.59 -14.24 -13.34
N LEU A 317 0.76 -15.01 -12.26
CA LEU A 317 1.39 -14.54 -11.02
C LEU A 317 2.91 -14.41 -11.13
N GLN A 318 3.55 -14.99 -12.16
CA GLN A 318 4.97 -14.79 -12.45
C GLN A 318 5.89 -14.91 -11.21
N ILE A 319 5.60 -15.89 -10.34
CA ILE A 319 6.20 -16.01 -9.00
C ILE A 319 7.73 -15.96 -9.00
N PRO A 320 8.46 -16.67 -9.90
CA PRO A 320 9.92 -16.58 -9.93
C PRO A 320 10.44 -15.17 -10.24
N LYS A 321 9.80 -14.46 -11.17
CA LYS A 321 10.13 -13.07 -11.50
C LYS A 321 9.83 -12.14 -10.33
N TYR A 322 8.69 -12.35 -9.65
CA TYR A 322 8.30 -11.54 -8.49
C TYR A 322 9.27 -11.72 -7.32
N ARG A 323 9.64 -12.97 -6.96
CA ARG A 323 10.66 -13.23 -5.92
C ARG A 323 12.00 -12.59 -6.24
N LYS A 324 12.47 -12.67 -7.50
CA LYS A 324 13.70 -12.00 -7.93
C LYS A 324 13.61 -10.48 -7.73
N ALA A 325 12.50 -9.87 -8.13
CA ALA A 325 12.28 -8.44 -7.93
C ALA A 325 12.28 -8.09 -6.43
N LEU A 326 11.65 -8.89 -5.57
CA LEU A 326 11.66 -8.65 -4.12
C LEU A 326 13.07 -8.68 -3.52
N LEU A 327 13.92 -9.62 -3.92
CA LEU A 327 15.32 -9.65 -3.48
C LEU A 327 16.08 -8.39 -3.89
N GLU A 328 15.92 -7.95 -5.14
CA GLU A 328 16.54 -6.72 -5.63
C GLU A 328 16.05 -5.48 -4.86
N ARG A 329 14.74 -5.41 -4.57
CA ARG A 329 14.11 -4.29 -3.85
C ARG A 329 14.56 -4.21 -2.39
N PHE A 330 14.51 -5.33 -1.67
CA PHE A 330 14.92 -5.39 -0.28
C PHE A 330 16.42 -5.14 -0.11
N GLY A 331 17.24 -5.50 -1.10
CA GLY A 331 18.67 -5.19 -1.12
C GLY A 331 19.01 -3.72 -1.39
N ASN A 332 18.03 -2.87 -1.70
CA ASN A 332 18.26 -1.46 -1.98
C ASN A 332 18.50 -0.65 -0.70
N SER A 333 19.75 -0.59 -0.25
CA SER A 333 20.16 0.16 0.95
C SER A 333 19.97 1.68 0.86
N ARG A 334 19.70 2.23 -0.33
CA ARG A 334 19.46 3.67 -0.53
C ARG A 334 18.04 4.10 -0.15
N ILE A 335 17.13 3.15 0.07
CA ILE A 335 15.80 3.42 0.62
C ILE A 335 15.76 2.79 2.03
N ALA A 336 15.92 3.63 3.05
CA ALA A 336 16.00 3.17 4.43
C ALA A 336 14.65 2.64 4.93
N HIS A 337 14.53 1.32 5.04
CA HIS A 337 13.38 0.63 5.59
C HIS A 337 13.72 0.08 6.97
N HIS A 338 13.29 0.76 8.02
CA HIS A 338 13.62 0.38 9.38
C HIS A 338 12.79 -0.81 9.84
N LEU A 339 13.46 -1.86 10.32
CA LEU A 339 12.82 -3.07 10.79
C LEU A 339 11.86 -2.81 11.95
N ILE A 340 12.21 -1.87 12.85
CA ILE A 340 11.38 -1.53 14.01
C ILE A 340 9.99 -1.02 13.60
N GLN A 341 9.90 -0.27 12.50
CA GLN A 341 8.62 0.21 11.96
C GLN A 341 7.82 -0.94 11.33
N ILE A 342 8.51 -1.88 10.68
CA ILE A 342 7.90 -3.06 10.07
C ILE A 342 7.42 -4.05 11.14
N ALA A 343 8.10 -4.13 12.29
CA ALA A 343 7.80 -5.06 13.38
C ALA A 343 6.50 -4.74 14.16
N MET A 344 6.04 -3.49 14.11
CA MET A 344 4.79 -3.03 14.75
C MET A 344 3.57 -3.84 14.32
N ASP A 345 2.51 -3.88 15.13
CA ASP A 345 1.22 -4.52 14.82
C ASP A 345 1.36 -5.98 14.33
N GLY A 346 2.27 -6.73 14.97
CA GLY A 346 2.62 -8.09 14.61
C GLY A 346 1.44 -9.05 14.71
N THR A 347 0.55 -8.89 15.70
CA THR A 347 -0.63 -9.73 15.85
C THR A 347 -1.56 -9.65 14.64
N THR A 348 -1.86 -8.44 14.17
CA THR A 348 -2.64 -8.20 12.95
C THR A 348 -1.93 -8.74 11.71
N LYS A 349 -0.62 -8.50 11.59
CA LYS A 349 0.16 -8.92 10.42
C LYS A 349 0.25 -10.44 10.29
N LEU A 350 0.56 -11.16 11.37
CA LEU A 350 0.76 -12.61 11.30
C LEU A 350 -0.53 -13.39 11.03
N ARG A 351 -1.70 -12.90 11.50
CA ARG A 351 -3.02 -13.45 11.14
C ARG A 351 -3.24 -13.56 9.64
N MET A 352 -2.73 -12.59 8.88
CA MET A 352 -2.91 -12.53 7.43
C MET A 352 -1.72 -13.10 6.64
N ARG A 353 -0.52 -13.09 7.23
CA ARG A 353 0.73 -13.41 6.51
C ARG A 353 1.25 -14.82 6.79
N ALA A 354 1.21 -15.27 8.04
CA ALA A 354 1.80 -16.56 8.45
C ALA A 354 0.74 -17.64 8.63
N VAL A 355 -0.34 -17.32 9.36
CA VAL A 355 -1.39 -18.29 9.73
C VAL A 355 -2.01 -18.98 8.51
N PRO A 356 -2.40 -18.27 7.43
CA PRO A 356 -3.04 -18.92 6.27
C PRO A 356 -2.09 -19.87 5.53
N VAL A 357 -0.80 -19.52 5.44
CA VAL A 357 0.21 -20.37 4.78
C VAL A 357 0.49 -21.62 5.61
N LEU A 358 0.62 -21.50 6.93
CA LEU A 358 0.80 -22.65 7.81
C LEU A 358 -0.41 -23.59 7.76
N ALA A 359 -1.63 -23.05 7.83
CA ALA A 359 -2.84 -23.83 7.71
C ALA A 359 -2.91 -24.58 6.37
N ALA A 360 -2.61 -23.90 5.26
CA ALA A 360 -2.66 -24.49 3.92
C ALA A 360 -1.60 -25.61 3.72
N GLU A 361 -0.39 -25.44 4.24
CA GLU A 361 0.65 -26.48 4.21
C GLU A 361 0.20 -27.72 4.99
N ARG A 362 -0.38 -27.54 6.18
CA ARG A 362 -0.88 -28.64 7.02
C ARG A 362 -2.06 -29.35 6.40
N SER A 363 -3.03 -28.63 5.84
CA SER A 363 -4.15 -29.21 5.08
C SER A 363 -3.67 -30.04 3.89
N ALA A 364 -2.50 -29.70 3.33
CA ALA A 364 -1.87 -30.44 2.25
C ALA A 364 -0.87 -31.52 2.72
N GLY A 365 -0.84 -31.83 4.03
CA GLY A 365 -0.02 -32.90 4.61
C GLY A 365 1.48 -32.58 4.74
N ARG A 366 1.86 -31.30 4.72
CA ARG A 366 3.24 -30.82 4.91
C ARG A 366 3.43 -30.16 6.27
N SER A 367 4.68 -29.90 6.67
CA SER A 367 5.00 -29.34 7.98
C SER A 367 4.66 -27.85 8.12
N GLY A 368 4.84 -27.05 7.06
CA GLY A 368 4.73 -25.59 7.14
C GLY A 368 5.83 -24.95 8.00
N ASP A 369 7.05 -25.51 8.00
CA ASP A 369 8.16 -25.08 8.85
C ASP A 369 8.58 -23.62 8.62
N GLY A 370 8.53 -23.11 7.40
CA GLY A 370 8.86 -21.72 7.08
C GLY A 370 7.86 -20.74 7.70
N ALA A 371 6.56 -21.03 7.59
CA ALA A 371 5.49 -20.24 8.19
C ALA A 371 5.52 -20.33 9.72
N ALA A 372 5.75 -21.53 10.28
CA ALA A 372 5.97 -21.71 11.72
C ALA A 372 7.18 -20.92 12.23
N ARG A 373 8.27 -20.86 11.44
CA ARG A 373 9.48 -20.09 11.77
C ARG A 373 9.24 -18.59 11.83
N MET A 374 8.38 -18.06 10.96
CA MET A 374 7.96 -16.65 11.03
C MET A 374 7.24 -16.36 12.34
N ILE A 375 6.34 -17.24 12.78
CA ILE A 375 5.63 -17.11 14.05
C ILE A 375 6.63 -17.21 15.22
N ALA A 376 7.53 -18.18 15.19
CA ALA A 376 8.57 -18.34 16.22
C ALA A 376 9.48 -17.10 16.33
N ALA A 377 9.87 -16.49 15.20
CA ALA A 377 10.66 -15.25 15.19
C ALA A 377 9.92 -14.10 15.89
N TRP A 378 8.61 -13.94 15.63
CA TRP A 378 7.79 -12.95 16.31
C TRP A 378 7.69 -13.23 17.82
N LEU A 379 7.41 -14.47 18.22
CA LEU A 379 7.38 -14.89 19.64
C LEU A 379 8.69 -14.57 20.37
N ALA A 380 9.82 -14.91 19.76
CA ALA A 380 11.14 -14.62 20.30
C ALA A 380 11.38 -13.10 20.40
N TYR A 381 11.03 -12.34 19.36
CA TYR A 381 11.15 -10.89 19.35
C TYR A 381 10.33 -10.23 20.45
N VAL A 382 9.02 -10.51 20.55
CA VAL A 382 8.15 -9.89 21.57
C VAL A 382 8.51 -10.31 23.00
N SER A 383 9.12 -11.48 23.15
CA SER A 383 9.67 -11.94 24.42
C SER A 383 10.96 -11.20 24.81
N SER A 384 11.75 -10.74 23.83
CA SER A 384 13.03 -10.04 24.05
C SER A 384 12.90 -8.54 24.30
N THR A 385 11.81 -7.90 23.82
CA THR A 385 11.60 -6.45 23.94
C THR A 385 10.61 -6.09 25.06
N THR A 386 10.81 -4.91 25.64
CA THR A 386 9.87 -4.27 26.58
C THR A 386 8.98 -3.24 25.89
N GLU A 387 9.43 -2.65 24.78
CA GLU A 387 8.68 -1.66 24.02
C GLU A 387 7.97 -2.36 22.85
N LEU A 388 6.64 -2.47 22.97
CA LEU A 388 5.77 -3.10 21.98
C LEU A 388 4.76 -2.08 21.47
N GLN A 389 4.72 -1.91 20.16
CA GLN A 389 3.66 -1.20 19.48
C GLN A 389 2.81 -2.23 18.73
N ASP A 390 1.75 -2.68 19.39
CA ASP A 390 0.83 -3.70 18.90
C ASP A 390 -0.55 -3.45 19.53
N PRO A 391 -1.67 -3.65 18.80
CA PRO A 391 -3.01 -3.47 19.36
C PRO A 391 -3.32 -4.41 20.54
N LEU A 392 -2.63 -5.55 20.65
CA LEU A 392 -2.78 -6.51 21.75
C LEU A 392 -1.56 -6.52 22.68
N ALA A 393 -0.88 -5.38 22.83
CA ALA A 393 0.33 -5.29 23.67
C ALA A 393 0.11 -5.77 25.11
N ALA A 394 -1.06 -5.49 25.72
CA ALA A 394 -1.37 -5.95 27.08
C ALA A 394 -1.45 -7.48 27.16
N ASP A 395 -2.18 -8.12 26.23
CA ASP A 395 -2.30 -9.58 26.19
C ASP A 395 -0.96 -10.27 25.90
N ILE A 396 -0.09 -9.63 25.11
CA ILE A 396 1.29 -10.11 24.90
C ILE A 396 2.07 -10.08 26.22
N GLN A 397 1.95 -9.03 27.03
CA GLN A 397 2.63 -8.97 28.32
C GLN A 397 2.10 -10.02 29.30
N ASP A 398 0.79 -10.26 29.32
CA ASP A 398 0.19 -11.32 30.14
C ASP A 398 0.69 -12.70 29.72
N ALA A 399 0.74 -12.99 28.42
CA ALA A 399 1.27 -14.25 27.89
C ALA A 399 2.74 -14.47 28.25
N LYS A 400 3.55 -13.41 28.32
CA LYS A 400 4.98 -13.47 28.70
C LYS A 400 5.21 -13.91 30.15
N THR A 401 4.19 -13.87 31.02
CA THR A 401 4.29 -14.35 32.41
C THR A 401 4.30 -15.89 32.52
N LEU A 402 3.89 -16.59 31.46
CA LEU A 402 3.92 -18.06 31.37
C LEU A 402 5.29 -18.56 30.93
N ASP A 403 5.54 -19.87 31.00
CA ASP A 403 6.82 -20.48 30.62
C ASP A 403 6.68 -21.60 29.57
N GLY A 404 7.75 -21.83 28.82
CA GLY A 404 7.87 -22.93 27.86
C GLY A 404 6.77 -22.93 26.78
N GLU A 405 6.21 -24.12 26.51
CA GLU A 405 5.12 -24.28 25.55
C GLU A 405 3.83 -23.57 25.99
N HIS A 406 3.60 -23.31 27.27
CA HIS A 406 2.43 -22.55 27.72
C HIS A 406 2.48 -21.09 27.27
N ARG A 407 3.66 -20.45 27.34
CA ARG A 407 3.89 -19.11 26.76
C ARG A 407 3.66 -19.13 25.25
N THR A 408 4.15 -20.17 24.59
CA THR A 408 4.02 -20.33 23.13
C THR A 408 2.54 -20.45 22.74
N ALA A 409 1.79 -21.32 23.40
CA ALA A 409 0.36 -21.49 23.16
C ALA A 409 -0.41 -20.18 23.39
N ALA A 410 -0.13 -19.46 24.47
CA ALA A 410 -0.79 -18.19 24.78
C ALA A 410 -0.51 -17.10 23.72
N LEU A 411 0.75 -16.96 23.27
CA LEU A 411 1.10 -16.00 22.21
C LEU A 411 0.51 -16.41 20.86
N VAL A 412 0.50 -17.70 20.53
CA VAL A 412 -0.15 -18.22 19.30
C VAL A 412 -1.66 -17.98 19.35
N ALA A 413 -2.31 -18.08 20.50
CA ALA A 413 -3.75 -17.83 20.63
C ALA A 413 -4.15 -16.40 20.26
N LEU A 414 -3.23 -15.42 20.39
CA LEU A 414 -3.45 -14.04 19.96
C LEU A 414 -3.57 -13.91 18.44
N ILE A 415 -2.98 -14.83 17.67
CA ILE A 415 -3.02 -14.82 16.20
C ILE A 415 -3.91 -15.92 15.62
N SER A 416 -4.10 -17.05 16.30
CA SER A 416 -5.03 -18.10 15.92
C SER A 416 -5.30 -19.04 17.09
N THR A 417 -6.55 -19.08 17.55
CA THR A 417 -6.99 -20.03 18.58
C THR A 417 -6.96 -21.48 18.07
N GLU A 418 -7.20 -21.70 16.78
CA GLU A 418 -7.10 -23.01 16.14
C GLU A 418 -5.68 -23.58 16.24
N LEU A 419 -4.67 -22.79 15.84
CA LEU A 419 -3.27 -23.21 15.92
C LEU A 419 -2.81 -23.41 17.37
N ALA A 420 -3.30 -22.60 18.31
CA ALA A 420 -2.96 -22.73 19.72
C ALA A 420 -3.51 -24.00 20.38
N ASN A 421 -4.63 -24.52 19.86
CA ASN A 421 -5.26 -25.74 20.36
C ASN A 421 -4.63 -27.02 19.79
N ASP A 422 -3.74 -26.90 18.80
CA ASP A 422 -3.00 -28.02 18.22
C ASP A 422 -1.62 -28.14 18.89
N ALA A 423 -1.48 -29.08 19.82
CA ALA A 423 -0.25 -29.31 20.57
C ALA A 423 0.97 -29.60 19.66
N ALA A 424 0.78 -30.27 18.52
CA ALA A 424 1.87 -30.53 17.59
C ALA A 424 2.35 -29.24 16.92
N THR A 425 1.42 -28.33 16.59
CA THR A 425 1.74 -27.00 16.05
C THR A 425 2.45 -26.14 17.09
N VAL A 426 1.96 -26.11 18.33
CA VAL A 426 2.60 -25.35 19.42
C VAL A 426 4.02 -25.86 19.65
N SER A 427 4.22 -27.18 19.71
CA SER A 427 5.55 -27.77 19.94
C SER A 427 6.51 -27.50 18.76
N GLN A 428 6.01 -27.55 17.51
CA GLN A 428 6.78 -27.18 16.32
C GLN A 428 7.25 -25.72 16.37
N ILE A 429 6.35 -24.78 16.71
CA ILE A 429 6.69 -23.36 16.83
C ILE A 429 7.67 -23.15 17.99
N HIS A 430 7.43 -23.81 19.13
CA HIS A 430 8.29 -23.71 20.32
C HIS A 430 9.72 -24.15 20.03
N GLY A 431 9.89 -25.28 19.33
CA GLY A 431 11.20 -25.81 18.95
C GLY A 431 12.00 -24.92 17.99
N GLN A 432 11.38 -23.85 17.44
CA GLN A 432 12.03 -22.93 16.51
C GLN A 432 12.34 -21.55 17.11
N LEU A 433 12.05 -21.30 18.40
CA LEU A 433 12.25 -19.99 19.03
C LEU A 433 13.69 -19.47 18.95
N ASP A 434 14.68 -20.38 19.00
CA ASP A 434 16.10 -20.03 18.95
C ASP A 434 16.67 -19.92 17.53
N SER A 435 15.83 -20.02 16.49
CA SER A 435 16.26 -20.01 15.08
C SER A 435 17.07 -18.78 14.67
N PHE A 436 16.92 -17.68 15.41
CA PHE A 436 17.57 -16.39 15.10
C PHE A 436 18.32 -15.81 16.30
N ALA A 437 18.58 -16.60 17.35
CA ALA A 437 19.39 -16.15 18.47
C ALA A 437 20.74 -15.63 17.95
N ALA A 438 21.13 -14.44 18.41
CA ALA A 438 22.45 -13.89 18.10
C ALA A 438 23.49 -14.94 18.50
N THR A 439 24.33 -15.37 17.55
CA THR A 439 25.42 -16.28 17.85
C THR A 439 26.29 -15.56 18.87
N THR A 440 26.30 -16.02 20.12
CA THR A 440 27.25 -15.53 21.11
C THR A 440 28.63 -15.84 20.56
N SER A 441 29.27 -14.84 19.95
CA SER A 441 30.69 -14.89 19.66
C SER A 441 31.38 -15.00 21.02
N HIS A 442 31.67 -16.23 21.43
CA HIS A 442 32.68 -16.49 22.44
C HIS A 442 34.01 -16.01 21.86
N ALA A 443 34.34 -14.76 22.15
CA ALA A 443 35.70 -14.22 22.05
C ALA A 443 36.31 -14.21 23.46
#